data_AF-I1QQC8-F1
#
_entry.id   AF-I1QQC8-F1
#
_cell.length_a   1.000
_cell.length_b   1.000
_cell.length_c   1.000
_cell.angle_alpha   90.00
_cell.angle_beta   90.00
_cell.angle_gamma   90.00
#
_symmetry.space_group_name_H-M   'P 1'
#
loop_
_entity.id
_entity.type
_entity.pdbx_description
1 polymer ?
#
loop_
_entity_poly.entity_id
_entity_poly.type
_entity_poly.pdbx_seq_one_letter_code
_entity_poly.pdbx_strand_id
1 'polypeptide(L)'
;MAMAARARCSRQPNSHRLLAVVVLAAILLLPVASAAAAVVAAVAEGDGVENRSAARQWATGKDEGELVSGEESRGGGSVVEDEFAGGFGSLDSMLQWAIGNSDPDKLKEQAEGVQKLSADELLKRRMEIKELMEKLKMPSDADLMKIAIADLNNSSISLEDRQRALQELLILVEPIDNANDLDKLGGLVAVIQDLNNANEEIRTTSAWVLGKASQNNALVQNQILGYGALARLVKMGYATSAEEATKALYAISALVRDNINGQEAFHSENGSAMLQHILASNSVDVRLQKKAVFLVTDLADFQLNSGNSGLPFLSDRIFLKSLVDMLSRFDLDLQEKVLLAIKSLLKLSSTEATDFESCDLSSVLYRLGVQLEELPSEEQKEYAGEVDDLRREVQILFQDKLKEGTKTAL
;
A
#
# COMPACT_ATOMS: atom_id res chain seq x y z
N MET A 1 -47.03 48.87 39.15
CA MET A 1 -46.32 49.60 38.07
C MET A 1 -45.76 48.55 37.11
N ALA A 2 -46.55 48.15 36.11
CA ALA A 2 -46.45 48.62 34.71
C ALA A 2 -45.17 48.07 34.02
N MET A 3 -45.29 46.98 33.25
CA MET A 3 -45.35 46.95 31.76
C MET A 3 -43.96 47.11 31.10
N ALA A 4 -43.58 46.47 29.99
CA ALA A 4 -44.06 45.36 29.17
C ALA A 4 -43.02 45.17 28.02
N ALA A 5 -42.96 43.94 27.45
CA ALA A 5 -42.67 43.60 26.05
C ALA A 5 -41.25 43.81 25.45
N ARG A 6 -40.73 43.03 24.47
CA ARG A 6 -40.93 41.66 23.89
C ARG A 6 -39.96 41.54 22.67
N ALA A 7 -39.43 40.33 22.40
CA ALA A 7 -39.01 39.71 21.09
C ALA A 7 -37.67 38.94 21.23
N ARG A 8 -37.54 37.58 21.23
CA ARG A 8 -37.72 36.52 20.18
C ARG A 8 -36.97 36.85 18.89
N CYS A 9 -36.14 36.04 18.22
CA CYS A 9 -35.93 34.58 18.00
C CYS A 9 -34.48 34.41 17.44
N SER A 10 -33.78 33.28 17.32
CA SER A 10 -34.17 31.88 17.11
C SER A 10 -33.08 30.89 17.58
N ARG A 11 -33.49 29.85 18.32
CA ARG A 11 -32.81 28.54 18.36
C ARG A 11 -33.00 27.87 16.99
N GLN A 12 -31.92 27.32 16.41
CA GLN A 12 -31.99 26.37 15.30
C GLN A 12 -31.40 25.04 15.79
N PRO A 13 -32.05 23.88 15.55
CA PRO A 13 -31.69 22.62 16.19
C PRO A 13 -30.57 21.89 15.43
N ASN A 14 -29.89 20.98 16.13
CA ASN A 14 -28.88 20.04 15.61
C ASN A 14 -29.46 19.07 14.56
N SER A 15 -29.72 19.53 13.34
CA SER A 15 -30.20 18.72 12.20
C SER A 15 -29.09 18.29 11.23
N HIS A 16 -27.89 18.87 11.33
CA HIS A 16 -26.80 18.64 10.37
C HIS A 16 -25.95 17.40 10.67
N ARG A 17 -26.01 16.88 11.91
CA ARG A 17 -25.33 15.64 12.35
C ARG A 17 -26.09 14.35 12.05
N LEU A 18 -27.37 14.42 11.67
CA LEU A 18 -28.18 13.22 11.38
C LEU A 18 -28.13 12.79 9.90
N LEU A 19 -27.92 13.72 8.96
CA LEU A 19 -27.86 13.38 7.53
C LEU A 19 -26.52 12.73 7.12
N ALA A 20 -25.42 12.98 7.85
CA ALA A 20 -24.15 12.29 7.63
C ALA A 20 -24.27 10.76 7.82
N VAL A 21 -25.15 10.30 8.72
CA VAL A 21 -25.20 8.91 9.18
C VAL A 21 -26.06 8.02 8.28
N VAL A 22 -27.05 8.57 7.56
CA VAL A 22 -27.99 7.77 6.74
C VAL A 22 -27.47 7.52 5.32
N VAL A 23 -26.70 8.45 4.75
CA VAL A 23 -26.15 8.28 3.39
C VAL A 23 -24.96 7.29 3.37
N LEU A 24 -24.11 7.30 4.41
CA LEU A 24 -23.09 6.24 4.60
C LEU A 24 -23.72 4.85 4.81
N ALA A 25 -24.90 4.78 5.42
CA ALA A 25 -25.62 3.52 5.64
C ALA A 25 -26.31 2.97 4.37
N ALA A 26 -26.64 3.81 3.37
CA ALA A 26 -27.26 3.37 2.11
C ALA A 26 -26.25 2.86 1.07
N ILE A 27 -24.97 3.26 1.19
CA ILE A 27 -23.88 2.80 0.32
C ILE A 27 -23.43 1.36 0.70
N LEU A 28 -23.86 0.86 1.85
CA LEU A 28 -23.62 -0.49 2.37
C LEU A 28 -24.67 -1.55 1.96
N LEU A 29 -25.66 -1.24 1.11
CA LEU A 29 -26.73 -2.20 0.75
C LEU A 29 -26.94 -2.38 -0.77
N LEU A 30 -25.99 -3.10 -1.40
CA LEU A 30 -26.14 -4.00 -2.57
C LEU A 30 -26.08 -3.42 -4.01
N PRO A 31 -25.58 -4.18 -5.00
CA PRO A 31 -24.31 -4.89 -5.07
C PRO A 31 -23.41 -4.29 -6.17
N VAL A 32 -22.15 -3.98 -5.86
CA VAL A 32 -21.13 -3.67 -6.89
C VAL A 32 -20.62 -4.99 -7.46
N ALA A 33 -21.40 -5.59 -8.34
CA ALA A 33 -20.97 -6.62 -9.25
C ALA A 33 -21.23 -6.14 -10.68
N SER A 34 -20.24 -6.27 -11.54
CA SER A 34 -20.21 -5.87 -12.97
C SER A 34 -19.86 -4.41 -13.28
N ALA A 35 -18.57 -4.09 -13.14
CA ALA A 35 -17.93 -3.03 -13.95
C ALA A 35 -16.45 -3.32 -14.30
N ALA A 36 -16.01 -4.59 -14.20
CA ALA A 36 -14.64 -5.00 -14.56
C ALA A 36 -14.55 -5.76 -15.90
N ALA A 37 -15.66 -5.94 -16.63
CA ALA A 37 -15.70 -6.80 -17.82
C ALA A 37 -15.71 -6.07 -19.17
N ALA A 38 -15.54 -4.74 -19.22
CA ALA A 38 -15.71 -3.96 -20.46
C ALA A 38 -14.47 -3.17 -20.92
N VAL A 39 -13.25 -3.64 -20.60
CA VAL A 39 -11.99 -3.08 -21.18
C VAL A 39 -11.11 -4.15 -21.87
N VAL A 40 -11.55 -5.42 -21.96
CA VAL A 40 -10.72 -6.51 -22.53
C VAL A 40 -11.01 -6.81 -24.02
N ALA A 41 -11.71 -5.94 -24.74
CA ALA A 41 -12.05 -6.18 -26.16
C ALA A 41 -11.70 -5.02 -27.08
N ALA A 42 -10.42 -4.62 -27.11
CA ALA A 42 -9.80 -4.03 -28.30
C ALA A 42 -8.28 -4.02 -28.13
N VAL A 43 -7.62 -4.88 -28.90
CA VAL A 43 -6.26 -4.80 -29.47
C VAL A 43 -5.63 -6.21 -29.37
N ALA A 44 -6.05 -7.06 -30.30
CA ALA A 44 -5.24 -8.17 -30.77
C ALA A 44 -4.81 -7.80 -32.19
N GLU A 45 -3.53 -7.46 -32.34
CA GLU A 45 -2.62 -7.70 -33.49
C GLU A 45 -1.50 -6.64 -33.50
N GLY A 46 -0.26 -7.06 -33.18
CA GLY A 46 0.95 -6.28 -33.43
C GLY A 46 2.05 -6.40 -32.36
N ASP A 47 3.01 -7.30 -32.61
CA ASP A 47 4.40 -7.37 -32.11
C ASP A 47 4.73 -7.13 -30.62
N GLY A 48 4.89 -8.26 -29.91
CA GLY A 48 6.13 -8.65 -29.21
C GLY A 48 6.92 -7.61 -28.41
N VAL A 49 6.40 -7.21 -27.24
CA VAL A 49 7.22 -6.82 -26.08
C VAL A 49 6.57 -7.42 -24.84
N GLU A 50 7.21 -8.41 -24.21
CA GLU A 50 6.73 -9.04 -22.97
C GLU A 50 6.70 -8.01 -21.84
N ASN A 51 5.51 -7.50 -21.51
CA ASN A 51 5.29 -6.65 -20.35
C ASN A 51 5.29 -7.52 -19.08
N ARG A 52 6.48 -7.75 -18.50
CA ARG A 52 6.67 -8.50 -17.25
C ARG A 52 6.99 -7.56 -16.09
N SER A 53 5.99 -6.82 -15.66
CA SER A 53 5.90 -6.29 -14.29
C SER A 53 4.54 -6.67 -13.73
N ALA A 54 4.43 -7.92 -13.27
CA ALA A 54 3.33 -8.30 -12.39
C ALA A 54 3.37 -7.35 -11.19
N ALA A 55 2.40 -6.44 -11.12
CA ALA A 55 2.26 -5.47 -10.06
C ALA A 55 2.31 -6.18 -8.70
N ARG A 56 3.47 -6.14 -8.03
CA ARG A 56 3.63 -6.68 -6.68
C ARG A 56 2.83 -5.76 -5.76
N GLN A 57 1.63 -6.22 -5.39
CA GLN A 57 0.70 -5.50 -4.54
C GLN A 57 1.36 -5.20 -3.19
N TRP A 58 1.50 -3.91 -2.89
CA TRP A 58 1.76 -3.44 -1.54
C TRP A 58 0.54 -3.79 -0.70
N ALA A 59 0.64 -4.79 0.19
CA ALA A 59 -0.49 -5.28 0.97
C ALA A 59 -1.06 -4.16 1.87
N THR A 60 -2.16 -3.57 1.42
CA THR A 60 -3.08 -2.75 2.21
C THR A 60 -4.36 -3.57 2.38
N GLY A 61 -4.58 -4.13 3.57
CA GLY A 61 -5.87 -4.73 3.93
C GLY A 61 -5.83 -6.21 4.25
N LYS A 62 -5.49 -6.53 5.51
CA LYS A 62 -6.13 -7.64 6.26
C LYS A 62 -5.84 -7.66 7.75
N ASP A 63 -4.86 -6.89 8.22
CA ASP A 63 -4.36 -6.97 9.60
C ASP A 63 -4.90 -5.89 10.58
N GLU A 64 -6.07 -5.33 10.29
CA GLU A 64 -6.75 -4.35 11.17
C GLU A 64 -7.99 -5.00 11.79
N GLY A 65 -7.76 -5.81 12.83
CA GLY A 65 -8.80 -6.41 13.65
C GLY A 65 -8.25 -6.86 15.01
N GLU A 66 -8.73 -6.18 16.06
CA GLU A 66 -8.90 -6.70 17.43
C GLU A 66 -7.75 -6.56 18.44
N LEU A 67 -7.84 -5.50 19.27
CA LEU A 67 -7.22 -5.38 20.59
C LEU A 67 -8.31 -5.08 21.62
N VAL A 68 -8.89 -6.10 22.28
CA VAL A 68 -9.46 -5.99 23.64
C VAL A 68 -9.30 -7.33 24.38
N SER A 69 -8.83 -7.23 25.62
CA SER A 69 -8.47 -8.26 26.60
C SER A 69 -9.62 -9.09 27.21
N GLY A 70 -9.34 -10.34 27.62
CA GLY A 70 -10.09 -11.03 28.71
C GLY A 70 -9.98 -12.57 28.79
N GLU A 71 -9.08 -13.05 29.66
CA GLU A 71 -9.03 -14.30 30.47
C GLU A 71 -9.55 -15.69 29.99
N GLU A 72 -8.59 -16.64 30.05
CA GLU A 72 -8.59 -18.11 30.22
C GLU A 72 -9.90 -18.94 30.27
N SER A 73 -9.96 -20.01 29.44
CA SER A 73 -9.95 -21.42 29.91
C SER A 73 -9.86 -22.46 28.78
N ARG A 74 -8.93 -23.40 28.97
CA ARG A 74 -8.72 -24.75 28.38
C ARG A 74 -9.75 -25.33 27.38
N GLY A 75 -9.20 -25.88 26.28
CA GLY A 75 -9.65 -27.18 25.75
C GLY A 75 -9.56 -27.36 24.23
N GLY A 76 -8.65 -28.24 23.78
CA GLY A 76 -8.85 -29.18 22.67
C GLY A 76 -9.05 -28.63 21.26
N GLY A 77 -8.06 -28.85 20.40
CA GLY A 77 -8.11 -28.48 18.99
C GLY A 77 -9.21 -29.17 18.18
N SER A 78 -9.70 -28.43 17.19
CA SER A 78 -10.12 -28.95 15.90
C SER A 78 -9.85 -27.83 14.89
N VAL A 79 -9.08 -28.16 13.86
CA VAL A 79 -8.79 -27.32 12.72
C VAL A 79 -10.12 -26.95 12.08
N VAL A 80 -10.53 -25.69 12.23
CA VAL A 80 -11.53 -25.09 11.36
C VAL A 80 -10.74 -24.57 10.16
N GLU A 81 -10.70 -25.38 9.11
CA GLU A 81 -10.52 -24.85 7.78
C GLU A 81 -11.59 -23.75 7.63
N ASP A 82 -11.16 -22.52 7.34
CA ASP A 82 -12.07 -21.43 7.01
C ASP A 82 -12.88 -21.86 5.78
N GLU A 83 -14.05 -22.42 6.02
CA GLU A 83 -15.10 -22.57 5.03
C GLU A 83 -15.37 -21.17 4.47
N PHE A 84 -14.82 -20.90 3.28
CA PHE A 84 -15.28 -19.83 2.41
C PHE A 84 -16.81 -19.95 2.36
N ALA A 85 -17.50 -18.96 2.94
CA ALA A 85 -18.92 -19.03 3.27
C ALA A 85 -19.74 -19.52 2.07
N GLY A 86 -20.10 -20.81 2.07
CA GLY A 86 -20.75 -21.47 0.93
C GLY A 86 -20.22 -22.86 0.54
N GLY A 87 -19.16 -23.38 1.16
CA GLY A 87 -18.70 -24.76 0.93
C GLY A 87 -17.86 -24.97 -0.35
N PHE A 88 -17.18 -23.93 -0.84
CA PHE A 88 -16.30 -24.00 -2.00
C PHE A 88 -14.83 -23.77 -1.60
N GLY A 89 -13.91 -24.62 -2.08
CA GLY A 89 -12.49 -24.56 -1.71
C GLY A 89 -11.66 -23.49 -2.43
N SER A 90 -12.21 -22.82 -3.46
CA SER A 90 -11.58 -21.69 -4.14
C SER A 90 -12.61 -20.89 -4.95
N LEU A 91 -12.30 -19.64 -5.30
CA LEU A 91 -13.14 -18.80 -6.17
C LEU A 91 -13.33 -19.45 -7.56
N ASP A 92 -12.33 -20.19 -8.04
CA ASP A 92 -12.38 -20.92 -9.30
C ASP A 92 -13.31 -22.14 -9.23
N SER A 93 -13.33 -22.84 -8.08
CA SER A 93 -14.29 -23.93 -7.82
C SER A 93 -15.74 -23.43 -7.68
N MET A 94 -15.93 -22.23 -7.11
CA MET A 94 -17.24 -21.58 -7.04
C MET A 94 -17.70 -21.14 -8.43
N LEU A 95 -16.80 -20.62 -9.27
CA LEU A 95 -17.09 -20.28 -10.66
C LEU A 95 -17.45 -21.52 -11.48
N GLN A 96 -16.68 -22.60 -11.37
CA GLN A 96 -16.98 -23.85 -12.05
C GLN A 96 -18.33 -24.45 -11.60
N TRP A 97 -18.63 -24.39 -10.31
CA TRP A 97 -19.92 -24.84 -9.80
C TRP A 97 -21.06 -23.96 -10.28
N ALA A 98 -20.90 -22.63 -10.27
CA ALA A 98 -21.90 -21.69 -10.76
C ALA A 98 -22.17 -21.88 -12.26
N ILE A 99 -21.13 -22.11 -13.07
CA ILE A 99 -21.25 -22.41 -14.50
C ILE A 99 -21.93 -23.77 -14.72
N GLY A 100 -21.55 -24.80 -13.94
CA GLY A 100 -22.12 -26.15 -14.05
C GLY A 100 -23.56 -26.28 -13.57
N ASN A 101 -24.00 -25.42 -12.65
CA ASN A 101 -25.36 -25.43 -12.08
C ASN A 101 -26.28 -24.33 -12.64
N SER A 102 -25.77 -23.49 -13.54
CA SER A 102 -26.58 -22.51 -14.24
C SER A 102 -27.04 -23.05 -15.60
N ASP A 103 -28.25 -22.68 -15.97
CA ASP A 103 -28.83 -22.99 -17.29
C ASP A 103 -28.07 -22.20 -18.38
N PRO A 104 -27.37 -22.87 -19.31
CA PRO A 104 -26.53 -22.22 -20.31
C PRO A 104 -27.32 -21.28 -21.22
N ASP A 105 -28.61 -21.54 -21.45
CA ASP A 105 -29.46 -20.68 -22.27
C ASP A 105 -29.86 -19.39 -21.52
N LYS A 106 -30.09 -19.47 -20.20
CA LYS A 106 -30.36 -18.28 -19.36
C LYS A 106 -29.11 -17.43 -19.15
N LEU A 107 -27.95 -18.06 -18.97
CA LEU A 107 -26.68 -17.33 -18.90
C LEU A 107 -26.38 -16.60 -20.22
N LYS A 108 -26.67 -17.24 -21.36
CA LYS A 108 -26.52 -16.62 -22.67
C LYS A 108 -27.52 -15.48 -22.88
N GLU A 109 -28.77 -15.63 -22.46
CA GLU A 109 -29.78 -14.56 -22.48
C GLU A 109 -29.38 -13.37 -21.60
N GLN A 110 -28.86 -13.61 -20.39
CA GLN A 110 -28.38 -12.55 -19.49
C GLN A 110 -27.09 -11.89 -19.99
N ALA A 111 -26.15 -12.66 -20.56
CA ALA A 111 -24.93 -12.14 -21.17
C ALA A 111 -25.25 -11.31 -22.42
N GLU A 112 -26.21 -11.75 -23.24
CA GLU A 112 -26.74 -10.97 -24.36
C GLU A 112 -27.49 -9.72 -23.88
N GLY A 113 -28.17 -9.76 -22.72
CA GLY A 113 -28.80 -8.60 -22.10
C GLY A 113 -27.81 -7.55 -21.59
N VAL A 114 -26.64 -7.96 -21.12
CA VAL A 114 -25.55 -7.06 -20.70
C VAL A 114 -24.74 -6.55 -21.91
N GLN A 115 -24.57 -7.35 -22.95
CA GLN A 115 -23.97 -6.93 -24.23
C GLN A 115 -24.87 -6.03 -25.10
N LYS A 116 -26.16 -5.92 -24.79
CA LYS A 116 -27.16 -5.17 -25.59
C LYS A 116 -27.36 -3.71 -25.21
N LEU A 117 -26.58 -3.14 -24.29
CA LEU A 117 -26.64 -1.68 -24.12
C LEU A 117 -25.85 -1.03 -25.25
N SER A 118 -26.57 -0.54 -26.26
CA SER A 118 -25.96 0.28 -27.30
C SER A 118 -25.23 1.47 -26.67
N ALA A 119 -24.17 1.97 -27.32
CA ALA A 119 -23.44 3.15 -26.85
C ALA A 119 -24.38 4.33 -26.56
N ASP A 120 -25.47 4.45 -27.35
CA ASP A 120 -26.51 5.47 -27.19
C ASP A 120 -27.35 5.28 -25.91
N GLU A 121 -27.65 4.04 -25.51
CA GLU A 121 -28.35 3.74 -24.26
C GLU A 121 -27.49 4.01 -23.03
N LEU A 122 -26.18 3.71 -23.11
CA LEU A 122 -25.23 4.05 -22.05
C LEU A 122 -25.10 5.56 -21.88
N LEU A 123 -25.00 6.31 -23.00
CA LEU A 123 -25.00 7.77 -22.98
C LEU A 123 -26.30 8.32 -22.40
N LYS A 124 -27.45 7.76 -22.79
CA LYS A 124 -28.75 8.17 -22.26
C LYS A 124 -28.83 7.96 -20.74
N ARG A 125 -28.42 6.79 -20.24
CA ARG A 125 -28.37 6.54 -18.79
C ARG A 125 -27.40 7.47 -18.07
N ARG A 126 -26.24 7.77 -18.65
CA ARG A 126 -25.28 8.72 -18.09
C ARG A 126 -25.87 10.13 -17.97
N MET A 127 -26.65 10.55 -18.97
CA MET A 127 -27.38 11.82 -18.97
C MET A 127 -28.51 11.84 -17.93
N GLU A 128 -29.30 10.76 -17.82
CA GLU A 128 -30.36 10.63 -16.82
C GLU A 128 -29.79 10.66 -15.39
N ILE A 129 -28.68 9.95 -15.13
CA ILE A 129 -27.98 10.00 -13.84
C ILE A 129 -27.50 11.43 -13.57
N LYS A 130 -26.88 12.10 -14.55
CA LYS A 130 -26.41 13.48 -14.40
C LYS A 130 -27.56 14.45 -14.09
N GLU A 131 -28.69 14.32 -14.76
CA GLU A 131 -29.88 15.15 -14.53
C GLU A 131 -30.49 14.88 -13.14
N LEU A 132 -30.51 13.62 -12.68
CA LEU A 132 -30.94 13.28 -11.32
C LEU A 132 -29.99 13.86 -10.27
N MET A 133 -28.67 13.76 -10.46
CA MET A 133 -27.67 14.34 -9.56
C MET A 133 -27.86 15.85 -9.42
N GLU A 134 -28.10 16.55 -10.52
CA GLU A 134 -28.35 18.00 -10.54
C GLU A 134 -29.67 18.34 -9.82
N LYS A 135 -30.75 17.58 -10.07
CA LYS A 135 -32.04 17.75 -9.38
C LYS A 135 -31.95 17.52 -7.88
N LEU A 136 -31.16 16.53 -7.45
CA LEU A 136 -30.94 16.19 -6.05
C LEU A 136 -29.87 17.08 -5.38
N LYS A 137 -29.19 17.96 -6.12
CA LYS A 137 -28.07 18.81 -5.65
C LYS A 137 -27.01 18.00 -4.91
N MET A 138 -26.70 16.80 -5.38
CA MET A 138 -25.64 16.01 -4.78
C MET A 138 -24.29 16.69 -5.08
N PRO A 139 -23.44 16.94 -4.07
CA PRO A 139 -22.14 17.53 -4.30
C PRO A 139 -21.29 16.57 -5.15
N SER A 140 -20.49 17.14 -6.06
CA SER A 140 -19.49 16.36 -6.78
C SER A 140 -18.31 16.02 -5.86
N ASP A 141 -17.51 15.01 -6.21
CA ASP A 141 -16.27 14.71 -5.49
C ASP A 141 -15.37 15.93 -5.38
N ALA A 142 -15.25 16.73 -6.44
CA ALA A 142 -14.48 17.98 -6.42
C ALA A 142 -15.05 19.01 -5.43
N ASP A 143 -16.37 19.06 -5.23
CA ASP A 143 -16.98 19.93 -4.21
C ASP A 143 -16.73 19.40 -2.80
N LEU A 144 -16.82 18.08 -2.60
CA LEU A 144 -16.47 17.44 -1.33
C LEU A 144 -14.99 17.65 -0.98
N MET A 145 -14.08 17.51 -1.94
CA MET A 145 -12.67 17.80 -1.76
C MET A 145 -12.45 19.25 -1.35
N LYS A 146 -13.12 20.22 -1.98
CA LYS A 146 -13.01 21.64 -1.60
C LYS A 146 -13.49 21.90 -0.17
N ILE A 147 -14.56 21.24 0.28
CA ILE A 147 -15.05 21.36 1.65
C ILE A 147 -13.99 20.84 2.62
N ALA A 148 -13.50 19.62 2.40
CA ALA A 148 -12.47 19.03 3.26
C ALA A 148 -11.18 19.88 3.27
N ILE A 149 -10.72 20.38 2.13
CA ILE A 149 -9.56 21.27 2.03
C ILE A 149 -9.81 22.61 2.76
N ALA A 150 -11.02 23.16 2.69
CA ALA A 150 -11.38 24.37 3.43
C ALA A 150 -11.32 24.14 4.95
N ASP A 151 -11.77 22.96 5.41
CA ASP A 151 -11.68 22.56 6.81
C ASP A 151 -10.22 22.38 7.27
N LEU A 152 -9.34 21.78 6.44
CA LEU A 152 -7.91 21.71 6.74
C LEU A 152 -7.25 23.08 6.83
N ASN A 153 -7.66 24.03 5.99
CA ASN A 153 -7.13 25.40 6.04
C ASN A 153 -7.73 26.25 7.18
N ASN A 154 -8.76 25.76 7.87
CA ASN A 154 -9.36 26.44 9.00
C ASN A 154 -8.62 26.13 10.31
N SER A 155 -7.82 27.10 10.78
CA SER A 155 -7.05 26.97 12.02
C SER A 155 -7.91 26.88 13.29
N SER A 156 -9.19 27.23 13.22
CA SER A 156 -10.11 27.24 14.36
C SER A 156 -10.96 25.97 14.48
N ILE A 157 -10.79 25.01 13.57
CA ILE A 157 -11.56 23.77 13.57
C ILE A 157 -11.06 22.82 14.68
N SER A 158 -11.95 21.96 15.18
CA SER A 158 -11.59 20.93 16.17
C SER A 158 -10.63 19.88 15.58
N LEU A 159 -9.88 19.18 16.43
CA LEU A 159 -9.02 18.08 15.97
C LEU A 159 -9.86 16.95 15.34
N GLU A 160 -11.03 16.67 15.90
CA GLU A 160 -11.93 15.63 15.41
C GLU A 160 -12.49 15.95 14.03
N ASP A 161 -12.84 17.21 13.78
CA ASP A 161 -13.35 17.63 12.47
C ASP A 161 -12.21 17.76 11.44
N ARG A 162 -11.01 18.17 11.85
CA ARG A 162 -9.80 18.11 10.98
C ARG A 162 -9.47 16.68 10.58
N GLN A 163 -9.51 15.75 11.54
CA GLN A 163 -9.29 14.33 11.29
C GLN A 163 -10.36 13.76 10.35
N ARG A 164 -11.63 14.15 10.53
CA ARG A 164 -12.71 13.79 9.60
C ARG A 164 -12.44 14.30 8.19
N ALA A 165 -12.02 15.55 8.03
CA ALA A 165 -11.68 16.11 6.71
C ALA A 165 -10.52 15.34 6.03
N LEU A 166 -9.51 14.90 6.79
CA LEU A 166 -8.45 14.03 6.26
C LEU A 166 -8.97 12.65 5.85
N GLN A 167 -9.86 12.04 6.63
CA GLN A 167 -10.49 10.75 6.30
C GLN A 167 -11.39 10.86 5.06
N GLU A 168 -12.12 11.96 4.90
CA GLU A 168 -12.90 12.25 3.69
C GLU A 168 -11.98 12.38 2.47
N LEU A 169 -10.89 13.17 2.58
CA LEU A 169 -9.90 13.28 1.51
C LEU A 169 -9.26 11.94 1.17
N LEU A 170 -8.97 11.09 2.15
CA LEU A 170 -8.37 9.78 1.93
C LEU A 170 -9.19 8.91 0.98
N ILE A 171 -10.53 8.94 1.11
CA ILE A 171 -11.45 8.23 0.22
C ILE A 171 -11.54 8.94 -1.13
N LEU A 172 -11.65 10.27 -1.12
CA LEU A 172 -11.83 11.06 -2.33
C LEU A 172 -10.62 11.02 -3.28
N VAL A 173 -9.41 10.78 -2.78
CA VAL A 173 -8.18 10.70 -3.59
C VAL A 173 -7.88 9.29 -4.11
N GLU A 174 -8.72 8.28 -3.83
CA GLU A 174 -8.54 6.94 -4.40
C GLU A 174 -8.71 6.91 -5.93
N PRO A 175 -9.68 7.63 -6.54
CA PRO A 175 -9.73 7.80 -7.98
C PRO A 175 -8.58 8.67 -8.49
N ILE A 176 -7.88 8.20 -9.54
CA ILE A 176 -6.73 8.88 -10.13
C ILE A 176 -7.07 10.31 -10.59
N ASP A 177 -8.27 10.52 -11.14
CA ASP A 177 -8.72 11.85 -11.59
C ASP A 177 -8.82 12.83 -10.42
N ASN A 178 -9.40 12.40 -9.29
CA ASN A 178 -9.51 13.23 -8.09
C ASN A 178 -8.13 13.48 -7.47
N ALA A 179 -7.25 12.47 -7.43
CA ALA A 179 -5.87 12.64 -6.97
C ALA A 179 -5.13 13.71 -7.80
N ASN A 180 -5.31 13.70 -9.13
CA ASN A 180 -4.72 14.70 -10.04
C ASN A 180 -5.28 16.12 -9.84
N ASP A 181 -6.51 16.25 -9.34
CA ASP A 181 -7.13 17.53 -9.03
C ASP A 181 -6.77 18.06 -7.64
N LEU A 182 -6.25 17.20 -6.74
CA LEU A 182 -5.91 17.56 -5.36
C LEU A 182 -4.98 18.76 -5.26
N ASP A 183 -3.93 18.83 -6.09
CA ASP A 183 -3.00 19.96 -6.12
C ASP A 183 -3.67 21.24 -6.66
N LYS A 184 -4.47 21.11 -7.72
CA LYS A 184 -5.18 22.23 -8.35
C LYS A 184 -6.16 22.90 -7.39
N LEU A 185 -6.73 22.11 -6.47
CA LEU A 185 -7.63 22.58 -5.42
C LEU A 185 -6.87 23.12 -4.18
N GLY A 186 -5.53 23.11 -4.18
CA GLY A 186 -4.70 23.53 -3.04
C GLY A 186 -4.62 22.49 -1.91
N GLY A 187 -5.12 21.28 -2.16
CA GLY A 187 -5.21 20.22 -1.14
C GLY A 187 -3.87 19.63 -0.77
N LEU A 188 -2.93 19.49 -1.72
CA LEU A 188 -1.59 18.97 -1.40
C LEU A 188 -0.88 19.85 -0.37
N VAL A 189 -0.91 21.17 -0.54
CA VAL A 189 -0.29 22.11 0.40
C VAL A 189 -0.92 21.98 1.78
N ALA A 190 -2.26 21.89 1.87
CA ALA A 190 -2.97 21.73 3.14
C ALA A 190 -2.60 20.41 3.85
N VAL A 191 -2.59 19.29 3.12
CA VAL A 191 -2.22 17.97 3.68
C VAL A 191 -0.75 17.91 4.09
N ILE A 192 0.16 18.50 3.31
CA ILE A 192 1.59 18.55 3.63
C ILE A 192 1.86 19.40 4.88
N GLN A 193 1.12 20.50 5.08
CA GLN A 193 1.22 21.29 6.32
C GLN A 193 0.87 20.43 7.55
N ASP A 194 -0.16 19.60 7.46
CA ASP A 194 -0.60 18.73 8.56
C ASP A 194 0.40 17.59 8.88
N LEU A 195 1.38 17.29 8.03
CA LEU A 195 2.51 16.43 8.41
C LEU A 195 3.33 17.02 9.60
N ASN A 196 3.25 18.33 9.84
CA ASN A 196 3.92 19.00 10.96
C ASN A 196 2.98 19.24 12.16
N ASN A 197 1.77 18.65 12.15
CA ASN A 197 0.81 18.82 13.23
C ASN A 197 1.33 18.22 14.55
N ALA A 198 0.99 18.84 15.68
CA ALA A 198 1.35 18.33 17.00
C ALA A 198 0.65 16.99 17.32
N ASN A 199 -0.56 16.79 16.79
CA ASN A 199 -1.32 15.56 16.95
C ASN A 199 -0.79 14.47 16.00
N GLU A 200 -0.47 13.30 16.55
CA GLU A 200 0.05 12.14 15.82
C GLU A 200 -0.94 11.60 14.78
N GLU A 201 -2.20 11.44 15.14
CA GLU A 201 -3.25 10.88 14.29
C GLU A 201 -3.44 11.71 13.02
N ILE A 202 -3.37 13.05 13.15
CA ILE A 202 -3.39 13.98 12.03
C ILE A 202 -2.20 13.73 11.10
N ARG A 203 -0.96 13.65 11.64
CA ARG A 203 0.24 13.39 10.83
C ARG A 203 0.13 12.05 10.10
N THR A 204 -0.29 11.01 10.80
CA THR A 204 -0.46 9.65 10.28
C THR A 204 -1.46 9.63 9.11
N THR A 205 -2.61 10.28 9.29
CA THR A 205 -3.66 10.32 8.25
C THR A 205 -3.22 11.18 7.06
N SER A 206 -2.53 12.30 7.29
CA SER A 206 -1.96 13.11 6.22
C SER A 206 -0.93 12.36 5.38
N ALA A 207 -0.01 11.61 6.02
CA ALA A 207 0.93 10.74 5.29
C ALA A 207 0.17 9.70 4.46
N TRP A 208 -0.90 9.12 5.02
CA TRP A 208 -1.72 8.15 4.29
C TRP A 208 -2.41 8.76 3.06
N VAL A 209 -3.00 9.94 3.18
CA VAL A 209 -3.61 10.67 2.05
C VAL A 209 -2.58 10.90 0.94
N LEU A 210 -1.37 11.35 1.27
CA LEU A 210 -0.30 11.55 0.29
C LEU A 210 0.14 10.24 -0.38
N GLY A 211 0.26 9.16 0.40
CA GLY A 211 0.60 7.84 -0.14
C GLY A 211 -0.47 7.30 -1.10
N LYS A 212 -1.75 7.44 -0.75
CA LYS A 212 -2.87 7.04 -1.62
C LYS A 212 -2.92 7.86 -2.89
N ALA A 213 -2.83 9.19 -2.79
CA ALA A 213 -2.90 10.08 -3.94
C ALA A 213 -1.73 9.88 -4.94
N SER A 214 -0.55 9.49 -4.45
CA SER A 214 0.66 9.32 -5.27
C SER A 214 0.90 7.89 -5.75
N GLN A 215 0.14 6.91 -5.27
CA GLN A 215 0.36 5.51 -5.60
C GLN A 215 0.21 5.28 -7.12
N ASN A 216 1.29 4.86 -7.77
CA ASN A 216 1.36 4.64 -9.22
C ASN A 216 0.94 5.87 -10.05
N ASN A 217 1.17 7.09 -9.54
CA ASN A 217 0.75 8.34 -10.17
C ASN A 217 1.91 9.34 -10.26
N ALA A 218 2.65 9.29 -11.37
CA ALA A 218 3.83 10.12 -11.60
C ALA A 218 3.57 11.63 -11.50
N LEU A 219 2.37 12.10 -11.87
CA LEU A 219 2.02 13.52 -11.76
C LEU A 219 1.98 13.96 -10.30
N VAL A 220 1.22 13.24 -9.48
CA VAL A 220 1.06 13.57 -8.06
C VAL A 220 2.34 13.30 -7.27
N GLN A 221 3.08 12.25 -7.61
CA GLN A 221 4.41 12.00 -7.03
C GLN A 221 5.33 13.21 -7.18
N ASN A 222 5.48 13.73 -8.41
CA ASN A 222 6.36 14.86 -8.68
C ASN A 222 5.86 16.17 -8.05
N GLN A 223 4.54 16.38 -7.96
CA GLN A 223 3.97 17.53 -7.23
C GLN A 223 4.34 17.48 -5.74
N ILE A 224 4.13 16.34 -5.08
CA ILE A 224 4.46 16.17 -3.64
C ILE A 224 5.96 16.36 -3.39
N LEU A 225 6.80 15.82 -4.26
CA LEU A 225 8.26 16.02 -4.20
C LEU A 225 8.64 17.50 -4.38
N GLY A 226 7.99 18.21 -5.31
CA GLY A 226 8.20 19.64 -5.55
C GLY A 226 7.89 20.54 -4.35
N TYR A 227 7.02 20.10 -3.45
CA TYR A 227 6.73 20.78 -2.18
C TYR A 227 7.69 20.39 -1.03
N GLY A 228 8.66 19.50 -1.26
CA GLY A 228 9.62 19.08 -0.24
C GLY A 228 9.04 18.20 0.87
N ALA A 229 7.88 17.55 0.63
CA ALA A 229 7.22 16.74 1.65
C ALA A 229 8.05 15.52 2.09
N LEU A 230 8.93 15.01 1.21
CA LEU A 230 9.73 13.82 1.46
C LEU A 230 10.64 13.97 2.68
N ALA A 231 11.25 15.14 2.88
CA ALA A 231 12.08 15.45 4.05
C ALA A 231 11.31 15.24 5.37
N ARG A 232 10.03 15.63 5.38
CA ARG A 232 9.17 15.46 6.55
C ARG A 232 8.74 14.01 6.74
N LEU A 233 8.38 13.31 5.66
CA LEU A 233 8.02 11.90 5.71
C LEU A 233 9.19 11.04 6.21
N VAL A 234 10.42 11.30 5.76
CA VAL A 234 11.62 10.59 6.26
C VAL A 234 11.80 10.78 7.76
N LYS A 235 11.57 11.99 8.29
CA LYS A 235 11.58 12.23 9.75
C LYS A 235 10.50 11.45 10.49
N MET A 236 9.30 11.34 9.92
CA MET A 236 8.21 10.54 10.50
C MET A 236 8.52 9.04 10.49
N GLY A 237 9.39 8.55 9.60
CA GLY A 237 9.87 7.17 9.64
C GLY A 237 10.65 6.78 10.90
N TYR A 238 11.10 7.77 11.70
CA TYR A 238 11.72 7.57 13.01
C TYR A 238 10.74 7.74 14.18
N ALA A 239 9.44 7.87 13.92
CA ALA A 239 8.44 8.05 14.97
C ALA A 239 8.39 6.84 15.91
N THR A 240 8.11 7.09 17.19
CA THR A 240 7.90 6.03 18.18
C THR A 240 6.60 5.26 17.94
N SER A 241 5.62 5.92 17.29
CA SER A 241 4.37 5.28 16.88
C SER A 241 4.60 4.43 15.65
N ALA A 242 4.30 3.14 15.77
CA ALA A 242 4.40 2.18 14.67
C ALA A 242 3.47 2.56 13.52
N GLU A 243 2.29 3.12 13.81
CA GLU A 243 1.33 3.51 12.79
C GLU A 243 1.81 4.74 12.01
N GLU A 244 2.31 5.76 12.71
CA GLU A 244 2.88 6.96 12.07
C GLU A 244 4.05 6.57 11.15
N ALA A 245 5.00 5.78 11.65
CA ALA A 245 6.13 5.32 10.86
C ALA A 245 5.71 4.44 9.67
N THR A 246 4.66 3.62 9.84
CA THR A 246 4.12 2.77 8.77
C THR A 246 3.46 3.58 7.67
N LYS A 247 2.62 4.57 8.00
CA LYS A 247 2.00 5.43 6.98
C LYS A 247 3.02 6.36 6.33
N ALA A 248 4.05 6.80 7.05
CA ALA A 248 5.17 7.51 6.47
C ALA A 248 5.94 6.65 5.46
N LEU A 249 6.30 5.41 5.81
CA LEU A 249 6.98 4.50 4.89
C LEU A 249 6.10 4.14 3.67
N TYR A 250 4.78 4.00 3.86
CA TYR A 250 3.85 3.81 2.75
C TYR A 250 3.87 4.99 1.78
N ALA A 251 3.81 6.23 2.28
CA ALA A 251 3.89 7.42 1.45
C ALA A 251 5.23 7.53 0.73
N ILE A 252 6.35 7.29 1.43
CA ILE A 252 7.68 7.27 0.84
C ILE A 252 7.75 6.22 -0.27
N SER A 253 7.30 4.99 -0.01
CA SER A 253 7.25 3.91 -0.99
C SER A 253 6.48 4.31 -2.25
N ALA A 254 5.30 4.93 -2.09
CA ALA A 254 4.50 5.43 -3.20
C ALA A 254 5.20 6.54 -4.00
N LEU A 255 6.05 7.35 -3.37
CA LEU A 255 6.78 8.45 -4.02
C LEU A 255 8.03 8.00 -4.79
N VAL A 256 8.70 6.93 -4.34
CA VAL A 256 10.03 6.53 -4.85
C VAL A 256 10.00 5.30 -5.77
N ARG A 257 8.95 4.46 -5.66
CA ARG A 257 8.77 3.33 -6.59
C ARG A 257 8.44 3.84 -7.98
N ASP A 258 9.12 3.30 -8.98
CA ASP A 258 8.98 3.64 -10.39
C ASP A 258 9.16 5.14 -10.72
N ASN A 259 9.89 5.88 -9.86
CA ASN A 259 10.11 7.31 -10.00
C ASN A 259 11.55 7.72 -9.67
N ILE A 260 12.35 8.01 -10.72
CA ILE A 260 13.77 8.38 -10.59
C ILE A 260 13.95 9.65 -9.75
N ASN A 261 13.13 10.69 -9.99
CA ASN A 261 13.20 11.94 -9.22
C ASN A 261 12.93 11.68 -7.73
N GLY A 262 11.98 10.78 -7.44
CA GLY A 262 11.67 10.35 -6.08
C GLY A 262 12.84 9.63 -5.41
N GLN A 263 13.53 8.75 -6.14
CA GLN A 263 14.71 8.04 -5.64
C GLN A 263 15.88 8.99 -5.36
N GLU A 264 16.15 9.94 -6.25
CA GLU A 264 17.20 10.96 -6.04
C GLU A 264 16.89 11.86 -4.84
N ALA A 265 15.64 12.29 -4.71
CA ALA A 265 15.18 13.06 -3.54
C ALA A 265 15.30 12.22 -2.26
N PHE A 266 14.93 10.93 -2.30
CA PHE A 266 15.03 10.03 -1.16
C PHE A 266 16.47 9.84 -0.69
N HIS A 267 17.40 9.73 -1.63
CA HIS A 267 18.83 9.71 -1.31
C HIS A 267 19.28 11.03 -0.67
N SER A 268 18.87 12.17 -1.25
CA SER A 268 19.23 13.51 -0.78
C SER A 268 18.73 13.80 0.65
N GLU A 269 17.57 13.24 1.01
CA GLU A 269 16.96 13.39 2.34
C GLU A 269 17.45 12.35 3.36
N ASN A 270 18.55 11.63 3.09
CA ASN A 270 19.09 10.57 3.94
C ASN A 270 18.09 9.43 4.24
N GLY A 271 17.26 9.09 3.25
CA GLY A 271 16.28 8.01 3.37
C GLY A 271 16.89 6.63 3.68
N SER A 272 18.14 6.40 3.26
CA SER A 272 18.88 5.17 3.57
C SER A 272 19.11 4.99 5.09
N ALA A 273 19.43 6.06 5.80
CA ALA A 273 19.63 6.02 7.25
C ALA A 273 18.32 5.69 7.99
N MET A 274 17.18 6.17 7.46
CA MET A 274 15.86 5.86 8.01
C MET A 274 15.52 4.38 7.80
N LEU A 275 15.75 3.84 6.60
CA LEU A 275 15.58 2.41 6.35
C LEU A 275 16.50 1.60 7.27
N GLN A 276 17.76 1.98 7.38
CA GLN A 276 18.70 1.30 8.27
C GLN A 276 18.23 1.30 9.73
N HIS A 277 17.69 2.42 10.23
CA HIS A 277 17.11 2.49 11.56
C HIS A 277 15.94 1.51 11.75
N ILE A 278 15.04 1.42 10.76
CA ILE A 278 13.91 0.49 10.79
C ILE A 278 14.40 -0.97 10.80
N LEU A 279 15.40 -1.30 9.98
CA LEU A 279 15.92 -2.66 9.83
C LEU A 279 16.72 -3.12 11.06
N ALA A 280 17.57 -2.25 11.61
CA ALA A 280 18.50 -2.60 12.69
C ALA A 280 17.84 -2.60 14.09
N SER A 281 16.76 -1.85 14.28
CA SER A 281 16.13 -1.71 15.59
C SER A 281 15.33 -2.97 15.98
N ASN A 282 15.54 -3.49 17.18
CA ASN A 282 14.78 -4.63 17.71
C ASN A 282 13.41 -4.23 18.28
N SER A 283 13.21 -2.94 18.57
CA SER A 283 11.95 -2.39 19.09
C SER A 283 10.94 -2.05 18.00
N VAL A 284 11.34 -2.10 16.73
CA VAL A 284 10.47 -1.75 15.60
C VAL A 284 9.62 -2.95 15.21
N ASP A 285 8.36 -2.69 14.89
CA ASP A 285 7.40 -3.70 14.45
C ASP A 285 7.92 -4.47 13.22
N VAL A 286 7.91 -5.81 13.31
CA VAL A 286 8.34 -6.71 12.23
C VAL A 286 7.56 -6.48 10.94
N ARG A 287 6.28 -6.08 11.00
CA ARG A 287 5.47 -5.70 9.83
C ARG A 287 6.04 -4.49 9.10
N LEU A 288 6.52 -3.48 9.85
CA LEU A 288 7.18 -2.31 9.29
C LEU A 288 8.52 -2.70 8.66
N GLN A 289 9.27 -3.57 9.31
CA GLN A 289 10.54 -4.09 8.78
C GLN A 289 10.35 -4.84 7.46
N LYS A 290 9.35 -5.73 7.38
CA LYS A 290 8.98 -6.44 6.15
C LYS A 290 8.67 -5.47 5.01
N LYS A 291 7.94 -4.38 5.29
CA LYS A 291 7.65 -3.32 4.30
C LYS A 291 8.91 -2.55 3.88
N ALA A 292 9.84 -2.30 4.79
CA ALA A 292 11.11 -1.66 4.47
C ALA A 292 11.99 -2.56 3.60
N VAL A 293 12.11 -3.84 3.93
CA VAL A 293 12.82 -4.84 3.10
C VAL A 293 12.19 -4.94 1.72
N PHE A 294 10.86 -5.00 1.64
CA PHE A 294 10.16 -5.03 0.35
C PHE A 294 10.47 -3.79 -0.51
N LEU A 295 10.51 -2.59 0.09
CA LEU A 295 10.90 -1.38 -0.62
C LEU A 295 12.35 -1.47 -1.14
N VAL A 296 13.28 -2.03 -0.36
CA VAL A 296 14.66 -2.25 -0.81
C VAL A 296 14.72 -3.19 -2.01
N THR A 297 13.97 -4.30 -1.98
CA THR A 297 13.88 -5.23 -3.11
C THR A 297 13.38 -4.53 -4.36
N ASP A 298 12.31 -3.73 -4.25
CA ASP A 298 11.73 -3.01 -5.38
C ASP A 298 12.68 -1.96 -5.95
N LEU A 299 13.44 -1.24 -5.10
CA LEU A 299 14.45 -0.29 -5.55
C LEU A 299 15.61 -0.98 -6.28
N ALA A 300 16.08 -2.12 -5.77
CA ALA A 300 17.11 -2.92 -6.42
C ALA A 300 16.62 -3.49 -7.76
N ASP A 301 15.40 -4.02 -7.82
CA ASP A 301 14.78 -4.53 -9.04
C ASP A 301 14.59 -3.40 -10.09
N PHE A 302 14.19 -2.21 -9.66
CA PHE A 302 14.10 -1.03 -10.53
C PHE A 302 15.48 -0.67 -11.13
N GLN A 303 16.55 -0.70 -10.32
CA GLN A 303 17.91 -0.42 -10.77
C GLN A 303 18.39 -1.45 -11.81
N LEU A 304 18.08 -2.73 -11.60
CA LEU A 304 18.39 -3.81 -12.56
C LEU A 304 17.71 -3.59 -13.92
N ASN A 305 16.45 -3.17 -13.90
CA ASN A 305 15.64 -3.05 -15.12
C ASN A 305 15.90 -1.74 -15.88
N SER A 306 16.23 -0.66 -15.17
CA SER A 306 16.44 0.66 -15.77
C SER A 306 17.87 0.88 -16.30
N GLY A 307 18.85 0.09 -15.86
CA GLY A 307 20.26 0.26 -16.25
C GLY A 307 20.92 1.53 -15.70
N ASN A 308 20.19 2.34 -14.92
CA ASN A 308 20.73 3.50 -14.22
C ASN A 308 21.36 3.06 -12.90
N SER A 309 22.51 3.64 -12.53
CA SER A 309 23.11 3.47 -11.21
C SER A 309 22.35 4.30 -10.15
N GLY A 310 21.08 3.99 -9.94
CA GLY A 310 20.24 4.65 -8.96
C GLY A 310 20.50 4.11 -7.57
N LEU A 311 20.86 4.98 -6.61
CA LEU A 311 20.98 4.71 -5.17
C LEU A 311 22.27 4.00 -4.69
N PRO A 312 23.37 4.75 -4.43
CA PRO A 312 24.63 4.21 -3.92
C PRO A 312 24.53 3.42 -2.61
N PHE A 313 23.52 3.71 -1.77
CA PHE A 313 23.35 3.05 -0.48
C PHE A 313 23.02 1.56 -0.59
N LEU A 314 22.52 1.10 -1.75
CA LEU A 314 22.21 -0.32 -1.98
C LEU A 314 23.47 -1.20 -1.99
N SER A 315 24.65 -0.60 -2.18
CA SER A 315 25.96 -1.26 -2.09
C SER A 315 26.73 -0.84 -0.82
N ASP A 316 26.12 -0.08 0.10
CA ASP A 316 26.76 0.31 1.36
C ASP A 316 26.88 -0.88 2.32
N ARG A 317 28.09 -1.15 2.81
CA ARG A 317 28.37 -2.33 3.65
C ARG A 317 27.61 -2.33 4.97
N ILE A 318 27.38 -1.17 5.57
CA ILE A 318 26.67 -1.08 6.85
C ILE A 318 25.18 -1.34 6.63
N PHE A 319 24.64 -0.84 5.53
CA PHE A 319 23.28 -1.14 5.09
C PHE A 319 23.09 -2.63 4.78
N LEU A 320 23.98 -3.22 3.98
CA LEU A 320 23.97 -4.65 3.65
C LEU A 320 24.06 -5.52 4.91
N LYS A 321 24.94 -5.16 5.85
CA LYS A 321 25.05 -5.87 7.13
C LYS A 321 23.74 -5.87 7.91
N SER A 322 23.04 -4.73 7.91
CA SER A 322 21.75 -4.59 8.59
C SER A 322 20.70 -5.54 8.01
N LEU A 323 20.67 -5.74 6.69
CA LEU A 323 19.80 -6.73 6.03
C LEU A 323 20.22 -8.17 6.39
N VAL A 324 21.51 -8.48 6.29
CA VAL A 324 22.02 -9.84 6.59
C VAL A 324 21.72 -10.24 8.04
N ASP A 325 21.82 -9.31 8.98
CA ASP A 325 21.52 -9.58 10.40
C ASP A 325 20.04 -9.93 10.64
N MET A 326 19.12 -9.47 9.79
CA MET A 326 17.71 -9.81 9.90
C MET A 326 17.43 -11.28 9.62
N LEU A 327 18.29 -11.98 8.84
CA LEU A 327 18.15 -13.43 8.62
C LEU A 327 18.29 -14.23 9.92
N SER A 328 18.92 -13.66 10.95
CA SER A 328 19.05 -14.29 12.26
C SER A 328 17.79 -14.17 13.13
N ARG A 329 16.77 -13.43 12.68
CA ARG A 329 15.49 -13.30 13.39
C ARG A 329 14.59 -14.47 13.03
N PHE A 330 13.92 -15.06 14.03
CA PHE A 330 13.01 -16.19 13.83
C PHE A 330 11.64 -15.72 13.32
N ASP A 331 11.57 -15.34 12.04
CA ASP A 331 10.34 -15.03 11.31
C ASP A 331 10.54 -15.44 9.84
N LEU A 332 9.91 -16.54 9.41
CA LEU A 332 10.10 -17.13 8.08
C LEU A 332 9.76 -16.15 6.95
N ASP A 333 8.66 -15.41 7.11
CA ASP A 333 8.19 -14.43 6.12
C ASP A 333 9.13 -13.23 5.98
N LEU A 334 9.77 -12.80 7.08
CA LEU A 334 10.82 -11.81 7.04
C LEU A 334 12.08 -12.37 6.39
N GLN A 335 12.48 -13.59 6.75
CA GLN A 335 13.66 -14.25 6.18
C GLN A 335 13.52 -14.41 4.65
N GLU A 336 12.35 -14.85 4.15
CA GLU A 336 12.05 -14.92 2.72
C GLU A 336 12.24 -13.56 2.05
N LYS A 337 11.64 -12.49 2.61
CA LYS A 337 11.75 -11.13 2.05
C LYS A 337 13.18 -10.62 2.02
N VAL A 338 13.96 -10.90 3.07
CA VAL A 338 15.37 -10.51 3.16
C VAL A 338 16.19 -11.29 2.14
N LEU A 339 15.94 -12.59 1.95
CA LEU A 339 16.60 -13.38 0.92
C LEU A 339 16.28 -12.87 -0.49
N LEU A 340 15.03 -12.48 -0.77
CA LEU A 340 14.64 -11.84 -2.03
C LEU A 340 15.39 -10.52 -2.23
N ALA A 341 15.49 -9.68 -1.20
CA ALA A 341 16.26 -8.44 -1.26
C ALA A 341 17.74 -8.70 -1.56
N ILE A 342 18.37 -9.63 -0.84
CA ILE A 342 19.77 -10.02 -1.06
C ILE A 342 19.97 -10.59 -2.46
N LYS A 343 19.04 -11.41 -2.96
CA LYS A 343 19.07 -11.96 -4.33
C LYS A 343 19.07 -10.83 -5.38
N SER A 344 18.22 -9.83 -5.23
CA SER A 344 18.17 -8.67 -6.14
C SER A 344 19.45 -7.83 -6.03
N LEU A 345 19.94 -7.56 -4.82
CA LEU A 345 21.17 -6.81 -4.58
C LEU A 345 22.42 -7.52 -5.13
N LEU A 346 22.49 -8.85 -5.03
CA LEU A 346 23.57 -9.65 -5.62
C LEU A 346 23.57 -9.62 -7.14
N LYS A 347 22.45 -9.31 -7.80
CA LYS A 347 22.41 -9.16 -9.26
C LYS A 347 22.88 -7.79 -9.74
N LEU A 348 22.95 -6.79 -8.85
CA LEU A 348 23.41 -5.44 -9.22
C LEU A 348 24.89 -5.46 -9.61
N SER A 349 25.25 -4.74 -10.66
CA SER A 349 26.65 -4.59 -11.06
C SER A 349 27.48 -3.78 -10.06
N SER A 350 26.83 -2.89 -9.28
CA SER A 350 27.49 -2.03 -8.29
C SER A 350 27.89 -2.75 -7.00
N THR A 351 27.23 -3.85 -6.67
CA THR A 351 27.46 -4.56 -5.40
C THR A 351 28.50 -5.66 -5.61
N GLU A 352 29.66 -5.54 -5.00
CA GLU A 352 30.69 -6.57 -5.12
C GLU A 352 30.39 -7.77 -4.22
N ALA A 353 30.89 -8.94 -4.60
CA ALA A 353 30.81 -10.10 -3.72
C ALA A 353 31.59 -9.89 -2.40
N THR A 354 32.64 -9.06 -2.42
CA THR A 354 33.44 -8.72 -1.24
C THR A 354 32.63 -7.92 -0.21
N ASP A 355 31.61 -7.17 -0.63
CA ASP A 355 30.74 -6.41 0.26
C ASP A 355 29.90 -7.35 1.14
N PHE A 356 29.31 -8.39 0.54
CA PHE A 356 28.56 -9.42 1.26
C PHE A 356 29.45 -10.40 2.04
N GLU A 357 30.68 -10.66 1.56
CA GLU A 357 31.67 -11.42 2.33
C GLU A 357 31.99 -10.72 3.65
N SER A 358 32.17 -9.40 3.62
CA SER A 358 32.39 -8.60 4.84
C SER A 358 31.19 -8.59 5.80
N CYS A 359 30.01 -8.97 5.30
CA CYS A 359 28.79 -9.11 6.10
C CYS A 359 28.60 -10.51 6.71
N ASP A 360 29.54 -11.44 6.50
CA ASP A 360 29.45 -12.85 6.95
C ASP A 360 28.24 -13.59 6.37
N LEU A 361 27.82 -13.25 5.15
CA LEU A 361 26.63 -13.82 4.51
C LEU A 361 26.69 -15.36 4.44
N SER A 362 27.85 -15.94 4.13
CA SER A 362 28.00 -17.40 4.03
C SER A 362 27.67 -18.13 5.33
N SER A 363 28.19 -17.63 6.45
CA SER A 363 27.95 -18.26 7.76
C SER A 363 26.51 -18.05 8.20
N VAL A 364 25.92 -16.91 7.90
CA VAL A 364 24.50 -16.61 8.20
C VAL A 364 23.58 -17.55 7.41
N LEU A 365 23.81 -17.72 6.11
CA LEU A 365 23.06 -18.66 5.28
C LEU A 365 23.24 -20.11 5.75
N TYR A 366 24.43 -20.50 6.22
CA TYR A 366 24.62 -21.84 6.79
C TYR A 366 23.79 -22.04 8.06
N ARG A 367 23.85 -21.09 9.01
CA ARG A 367 23.05 -21.14 10.24
C ARG A 367 21.55 -21.17 9.96
N LEU A 368 21.09 -20.39 8.98
CA LEU A 368 19.70 -20.38 8.56
C LEU A 368 19.26 -21.75 8.04
N GLY A 369 20.09 -22.42 7.24
CA GLY A 369 19.79 -23.78 6.76
C GLY A 369 19.57 -24.77 7.91
N VAL A 370 20.47 -24.76 8.91
CA VAL A 370 20.32 -25.61 10.11
C VAL A 370 19.02 -25.29 10.86
N GLN A 371 18.69 -24.01 11.02
CA GLN A 371 17.46 -23.58 11.69
C GLN A 371 16.19 -24.08 10.97
N LEU A 372 16.18 -24.08 9.63
CA LEU A 372 15.04 -24.51 8.84
C LEU A 372 14.82 -26.03 8.91
N GLU A 373 15.90 -26.82 9.02
CA GLU A 373 15.83 -28.28 9.19
C GLU A 373 15.28 -28.71 10.56
N GLU A 374 15.52 -27.91 11.60
CA GLU A 374 15.13 -28.22 12.99
C GLU A 374 13.69 -27.81 13.35
N LEU A 375 12.86 -27.38 12.38
CA LEU A 375 11.51 -26.90 12.66
C LEU A 375 10.54 -28.02 13.13
N PRO A 376 9.75 -27.77 14.19
CA PRO A 376 8.97 -28.81 14.86
C PRO A 376 7.62 -29.16 14.21
N SER A 377 7.06 -28.30 13.34
CA SER A 377 5.72 -28.45 12.76
C SER A 377 5.76 -28.83 11.28
N GLU A 378 4.94 -29.80 10.85
CA GLU A 378 4.88 -30.26 9.44
C GLU A 378 4.39 -29.16 8.47
N GLU A 379 3.42 -28.33 8.85
CA GLU A 379 2.97 -27.20 8.01
C GLU A 379 4.06 -26.14 7.85
N GLN A 380 4.84 -25.90 8.91
CA GLN A 380 5.98 -24.98 8.84
C GLN A 380 7.11 -25.54 7.98
N LYS A 381 7.21 -26.87 7.82
CA LYS A 381 8.26 -27.50 7.01
C LYS A 381 8.07 -27.28 5.51
N GLU A 382 6.83 -27.24 5.01
CA GLU A 382 6.58 -26.98 3.59
C GLU A 382 7.05 -25.57 3.21
N TYR A 383 6.55 -24.55 3.92
CA TYR A 383 6.96 -23.17 3.69
C TYR A 383 8.45 -22.94 3.99
N ALA A 384 9.00 -23.57 5.04
CA ALA A 384 10.44 -23.52 5.30
C ALA A 384 11.28 -24.17 4.20
N GLY A 385 10.73 -25.17 3.49
CA GLY A 385 11.34 -25.75 2.29
C GLY A 385 11.50 -24.72 1.18
N GLU A 386 10.46 -23.92 0.91
CA GLU A 386 10.52 -22.83 -0.07
C GLU A 386 11.56 -21.77 0.32
N VAL A 387 11.61 -21.41 1.61
CA VAL A 387 12.62 -20.48 2.15
C VAL A 387 14.03 -21.07 2.03
N ASP A 388 14.22 -22.38 2.26
CA ASP A 388 15.51 -23.05 2.11
C ASP A 388 15.95 -23.14 0.65
N ASP A 389 15.04 -23.37 -0.28
CA ASP A 389 15.32 -23.34 -1.72
C ASP A 389 15.79 -21.94 -2.14
N LEU A 390 15.09 -20.88 -1.70
CA LEU A 390 15.50 -19.51 -1.95
C LEU A 390 16.88 -19.20 -1.33
N ARG A 391 17.13 -19.70 -0.11
CA ARG A 391 18.44 -19.57 0.56
C ARG A 391 19.55 -20.22 -0.25
N ARG A 392 19.33 -21.41 -0.81
CA ARG A 392 20.28 -22.11 -1.68
C ARG A 392 20.53 -21.34 -2.96
N GLU A 393 19.50 -20.77 -3.58
CA GLU A 393 19.66 -19.91 -4.75
C GLU A 393 20.53 -18.69 -4.46
N VAL A 394 20.30 -18.01 -3.34
CA VAL A 394 21.13 -16.87 -2.89
C VAL A 394 22.57 -17.32 -2.66
N GLN A 395 22.78 -18.48 -2.04
CA GLN A 395 24.10 -19.03 -1.81
C GLN A 395 24.85 -19.32 -3.12
N ILE A 396 24.17 -19.91 -4.11
CA ILE A 396 24.75 -20.19 -5.44
C ILE A 396 25.14 -18.89 -6.13
N LEU A 397 24.22 -17.91 -6.19
CA LEU A 397 24.47 -16.60 -6.80
C LEU A 397 25.66 -15.88 -6.16
N PHE A 398 25.76 -15.93 -4.84
CA PHE A 398 26.89 -15.35 -4.11
C PHE A 398 28.23 -16.00 -4.49
N GLN A 399 28.28 -17.33 -4.53
CA GLN A 399 29.49 -18.08 -4.88
C GLN A 399 29.91 -17.86 -6.33
N ASP A 400 28.97 -17.77 -7.26
CA ASP A 400 29.28 -17.51 -8.66
C ASP A 400 29.82 -16.10 -8.86
N LYS A 401 29.26 -15.11 -8.15
CA LYS A 401 29.78 -13.73 -8.17
C LYS A 401 31.19 -13.61 -7.58
N LEU A 402 31.51 -14.36 -6.52
CA LEU A 402 32.88 -14.45 -5.98
C LEU A 402 33.88 -14.98 -7.01
N LYS A 403 33.49 -16.02 -7.75
CA LYS A 403 34.35 -16.61 -8.81
C LYS A 403 34.58 -15.65 -9.96
N GLU A 404 33.56 -14.88 -10.36
CA GLU A 404 33.67 -13.85 -11.40
C GLU A 404 34.61 -12.71 -10.98
N GLY A 405 34.48 -12.22 -9.74
CA GLY A 405 35.39 -11.21 -9.19
C GLY A 405 36.85 -11.69 -9.16
N THR A 406 37.09 -12.94 -8.76
CA THR A 406 38.44 -13.53 -8.73
C THR A 406 39.06 -13.66 -10.12
N LYS A 407 38.26 -14.00 -11.14
CA LYS A 407 38.72 -14.08 -12.54
C LYS A 407 39.04 -12.72 -13.16
N THR A 408 38.42 -11.65 -12.67
CA THR A 408 38.62 -10.29 -13.18
C THR A 408 39.83 -9.60 -12.54
N ALA A 409 40.27 -10.08 -11.37
CA ALA A 409 41.43 -9.58 -10.64
C ALA A 409 42.78 -10.23 -11.03
N LEU A 410 42.74 -11.32 -11.82
CA LEU A 410 43.90 -12.01 -12.42
C LEU A 410 44.11 -11.53 -13.85
#